data_AF-A0A316UMT2-F1
#
_entry.id   AF-A0A316UMT2-F1
#
_cell.length_a   1.000
_cell.length_b   1.000
_cell.length_c   1.000
_cell.angle_alpha   90.00
_cell.angle_beta   90.00
_cell.angle_gamma   90.00
#
_symmetry.space_group_name_H-M   'P 1'
#
loop_
_entity.id
_entity.type
_entity.pdbx_description
1 polymer ?
#
loop_
_entity_poly.entity_id
_entity_poly.type
_entity_poly.pdbx_seq_one_letter_code
_entity_poly.pdbx_strand_id
1 'polypeptide(L)'
;MAYGEDGRLKPECLGFNALSIFECTDACGCSEDCPNRVAQKGRKVPLEIFKTQKCGWGLRARNFIPAGTFITAYGGELCTNDEADQRGKPHEADPLPLARPPRQSYLSVDAGLYGNIARFLNHSCSPNLNQEYVWLSSDLDFARPRACFFTNRDVAAGEELRFSY
;
A
#
# COMPACT_ATOMS: atom_id res chain seq x y z
N MET A 1 -7.16 -16.45 -7.14
CA MET A 1 -5.92 -15.75 -6.74
C MET A 1 -5.84 -14.44 -7.48
N ALA A 2 -5.53 -13.36 -6.74
CA ALA A 2 -5.46 -12.00 -7.27
C ALA A 2 -4.19 -11.77 -8.12
N TYR A 3 -3.11 -12.51 -7.84
CA TYR A 3 -1.85 -12.39 -8.54
C TYR A 3 -1.74 -13.37 -9.73
N GLY A 4 -1.01 -12.94 -10.76
CA GLY A 4 -0.51 -13.81 -11.82
C GLY A 4 0.69 -14.65 -11.38
N GLU A 5 1.18 -15.52 -12.25
CA GLU A 5 2.36 -16.37 -11.99
C GLU A 5 3.64 -15.56 -11.77
N ASP A 6 3.68 -14.35 -12.31
CA ASP A 6 4.78 -13.39 -12.17
C ASP A 6 4.72 -12.56 -10.87
N GLY A 7 3.75 -12.84 -9.99
CA GLY A 7 3.56 -12.14 -8.72
C GLY A 7 3.01 -10.71 -8.88
N ARG A 8 2.52 -10.35 -10.07
CA ARG A 8 1.86 -9.06 -10.31
C ARG A 8 0.36 -9.18 -10.12
N LEU A 9 -0.26 -8.12 -9.62
CA LEU A 9 -1.70 -8.03 -9.48
C LEU A 9 -2.35 -8.03 -10.86
N LYS A 10 -3.35 -8.88 -11.05
CA LYS A 10 -4.04 -9.00 -12.33
C LYS A 10 -4.81 -7.73 -12.67
N PRO A 11 -4.92 -7.34 -13.96
CA PRO A 11 -5.64 -6.13 -14.37
C PRO A 11 -7.08 -6.05 -13.85
N GLU A 12 -7.79 -7.17 -13.82
CA GLU A 12 -9.16 -7.26 -13.31
C GLU A 12 -9.28 -7.04 -11.79
N CYS A 13 -8.16 -7.07 -11.07
CA CYS A 13 -8.09 -6.83 -9.63
C CYS A 13 -7.58 -5.42 -9.27
N LEU A 14 -7.24 -4.57 -10.26
CA LEU A 14 -6.76 -3.20 -10.03
C LEU A 14 -7.93 -2.21 -9.92
N GLY A 15 -7.97 -1.39 -8.87
CA GLY A 15 -8.84 -0.20 -8.76
C GLY A 15 -10.20 -0.42 -8.07
N PHE A 16 -11.09 0.58 -8.14
CA PHE A 16 -12.32 0.76 -7.31
C PHE A 16 -13.35 -0.39 -7.29
N ASN A 17 -13.18 -1.44 -8.10
CA ASN A 17 -13.94 -2.69 -8.02
C ASN A 17 -13.19 -3.79 -7.25
N ALA A 18 -12.22 -3.40 -6.42
CA ALA A 18 -11.26 -4.25 -5.72
C ALA A 18 -11.94 -5.42 -5.00
N LEU A 19 -11.80 -6.60 -5.60
CA LEU A 19 -11.88 -7.84 -4.88
C LEU A 19 -10.86 -7.78 -3.73
N SER A 20 -11.31 -8.01 -2.50
CA SER A 20 -10.41 -8.10 -1.35
C SER A 20 -9.26 -9.09 -1.62
N ILE A 21 -8.02 -8.63 -1.50
CA ILE A 21 -6.84 -9.45 -1.77
C ILE A 21 -6.50 -10.25 -0.51
N PHE A 22 -6.67 -11.57 -0.57
CA PHE A 22 -6.28 -12.48 0.51
C PHE A 22 -5.02 -13.23 0.11
N GLU A 23 -3.93 -13.01 0.83
CA GLU A 23 -2.73 -13.83 0.65
C GLU A 23 -2.82 -15.13 1.42
N CYS A 24 -2.09 -16.13 0.95
CA CYS A 24 -1.91 -17.36 1.69
C CYS A 24 -1.10 -17.08 2.97
N THR A 25 -1.44 -17.82 4.01
CA THR A 25 -0.78 -17.80 5.30
C THR A 25 -0.36 -19.22 5.66
N ASP A 26 0.27 -19.40 6.82
CA ASP A 26 0.76 -20.71 7.24
C ASP A 26 -0.37 -21.70 7.50
N ALA A 27 -1.59 -21.21 7.74
CA ALA A 27 -2.80 -22.01 7.80
C ALA A 27 -3.16 -22.70 6.47
N CYS A 28 -2.64 -22.22 5.33
CA CYS A 28 -2.94 -22.79 4.02
C CYS A 28 -2.14 -24.07 3.71
N GLY A 29 -1.07 -24.37 4.45
CA GLY A 29 -0.20 -25.54 4.21
C GLY A 29 0.64 -25.48 2.92
N CYS A 30 0.54 -24.39 2.14
CA CYS A 30 1.38 -24.16 0.96
C CYS A 30 2.79 -23.65 1.31
N SER A 31 3.75 -23.84 0.43
CA SER A 31 5.15 -23.42 0.64
C SER A 31 5.32 -21.88 0.66
N GLU A 32 6.49 -21.43 1.08
CA GLU A 32 6.92 -20.03 1.03
C GLU A 32 6.93 -19.48 -0.42
N ASP A 33 7.18 -20.33 -1.41
CA ASP A 33 7.19 -19.97 -2.83
C ASP A 33 5.79 -19.84 -3.43
N CYS A 34 4.73 -19.95 -2.62
CA CYS A 34 3.36 -19.77 -3.09
C CYS A 34 3.21 -18.42 -3.82
N PRO A 35 2.64 -18.43 -5.06
CA PRO A 35 2.43 -17.20 -5.84
C PRO A 35 1.37 -16.28 -5.20
N ASN A 36 0.59 -16.79 -4.24
CA ASN A 36 -0.34 -15.99 -3.43
C ASN A 36 0.30 -15.40 -2.16
N ARG A 37 1.62 -15.21 -2.14
CA ARG A 37 2.38 -14.55 -1.08
C ARG A 37 3.29 -13.47 -1.71
N VAL A 38 2.80 -12.24 -1.88
CA VAL A 38 3.52 -11.15 -2.57
C VAL A 38 3.85 -10.03 -1.58
N ALA A 39 2.84 -9.37 -1.02
CA ALA A 39 3.00 -8.25 -0.11
C ALA A 39 3.72 -8.66 1.18
N GLN A 40 3.45 -9.87 1.69
CA GLN A 40 4.14 -10.39 2.88
C GLN A 40 5.64 -10.62 2.66
N LYS A 41 6.08 -10.84 1.41
CA LYS A 41 7.52 -11.02 1.06
C LYS A 41 8.30 -9.70 0.99
N GLY A 42 7.62 -8.57 1.23
CA GLY A 42 8.20 -7.24 1.24
C GLY A 42 8.59 -6.72 -0.14
N ARG A 43 9.04 -5.46 -0.17
CA ARG A 43 9.43 -4.75 -1.40
C ARG A 43 10.59 -5.46 -2.10
N LYS A 44 10.46 -5.66 -3.42
CA LYS A 44 11.54 -6.15 -4.30
C LYS A 44 12.07 -5.10 -5.27
N VAL A 45 11.31 -4.03 -5.52
CA VAL A 45 11.69 -2.97 -6.47
C VAL A 45 12.69 -1.97 -5.85
N PRO A 46 13.73 -1.54 -6.59
CA PRO A 46 14.65 -0.51 -6.14
C PRO A 46 14.01 0.88 -6.30
N LEU A 47 13.90 1.60 -5.19
CA LEU A 47 13.31 2.94 -5.12
C LEU A 47 14.33 3.95 -4.61
N GLU A 48 14.08 5.22 -4.89
CA GLU A 48 14.94 6.33 -4.47
C GLU A 48 14.09 7.45 -3.88
N ILE A 49 14.45 7.89 -2.67
CA ILE A 49 13.92 9.13 -2.10
C ILE A 49 14.70 10.28 -2.72
N PHE A 50 14.00 11.25 -3.30
CA PHE A 50 14.62 12.39 -3.97
C PHE A 50 13.94 13.70 -3.61
N LYS A 51 14.65 14.81 -3.78
CA LYS A 51 14.07 16.14 -3.60
C LYS A 51 13.30 16.54 -4.86
N THR A 52 12.00 16.74 -4.72
CA THR A 52 11.14 17.27 -5.79
C THR A 52 11.32 18.79 -5.92
N GLN A 53 10.88 19.35 -7.05
CA GLN A 53 10.95 20.79 -7.26
C GLN A 53 9.93 21.59 -6.43
N LYS A 54 8.77 21.00 -6.08
CA LYS A 54 7.63 21.73 -5.51
C LYS A 54 6.99 21.07 -4.28
N CYS A 55 7.06 19.75 -4.16
CA CYS A 55 6.33 18.96 -3.17
C CYS A 55 7.24 18.47 -2.03
N GLY A 56 8.39 19.13 -1.80
CA GLY A 56 9.35 18.65 -0.81
C GLY A 56 10.05 17.37 -1.27
N TRP A 57 9.97 16.31 -0.47
CA TRP A 57 10.58 15.02 -0.79
C TRP A 57 9.59 14.12 -1.54
N GLY A 58 10.09 13.26 -2.40
CA GLY A 58 9.30 12.33 -3.20
C GLY A 58 9.97 10.97 -3.28
N LEU A 59 9.22 9.99 -3.77
CA LEU A 59 9.71 8.65 -4.03
C LEU A 59 9.65 8.39 -5.55
N ARG A 60 10.71 7.85 -6.14
CA ARG A 60 10.74 7.50 -7.56
C ARG A 60 11.26 6.09 -7.82
N ALA A 61 10.91 5.56 -8.99
CA ALA A 61 11.43 4.29 -9.48
C ALA A 61 12.89 4.45 -9.93
N ARG A 62 13.80 3.55 -9.53
CA ARG A 62 15.17 3.54 -10.09
C ARG A 62 15.26 2.83 -11.43
N ASN A 63 14.40 1.85 -11.64
CA ASN A 63 14.33 1.02 -12.83
C ASN A 63 12.91 1.08 -13.40
N PHE A 64 12.72 0.58 -14.62
CA PHE A 64 11.38 0.33 -15.15
C PHE A 64 10.60 -0.63 -14.23
N ILE A 65 9.33 -0.32 -13.97
CA ILE A 65 8.44 -1.15 -13.16
C ILE A 65 7.19 -1.47 -13.97
N PRO A 66 6.90 -2.75 -14.27
CA PRO A 66 5.69 -3.15 -14.98
C PRO A 66 4.41 -2.84 -14.20
N ALA A 67 3.28 -2.71 -14.89
CA ALA A 67 1.94 -2.64 -14.29
C ALA A 67 1.64 -3.86 -13.40
N GLY A 68 0.88 -3.64 -12.32
CA GLY A 68 0.48 -4.65 -11.33
C GLY A 68 1.57 -4.99 -10.31
N THR A 69 2.72 -4.32 -10.33
CA THR A 69 3.85 -4.64 -9.45
C THR A 69 3.62 -4.08 -8.05
N PHE A 70 3.82 -4.93 -7.03
CA PHE A 70 3.84 -4.49 -5.63
C PHE A 70 5.04 -3.57 -5.33
N ILE A 71 4.75 -2.39 -4.78
CA ILE A 71 5.76 -1.38 -4.43
C ILE A 71 6.11 -1.47 -2.94
N THR A 72 5.14 -1.24 -2.07
CA THR A 72 5.32 -1.27 -0.61
C THR A 72 3.96 -1.26 0.09
N ALA A 73 3.91 -1.77 1.32
CA ALA A 73 2.82 -1.44 2.24
C ALA A 73 3.03 -0.01 2.78
N TYR A 74 1.94 0.69 3.12
CA TYR A 74 2.01 1.91 3.93
C TYR A 74 2.27 1.50 5.38
N GLY A 75 3.46 1.81 5.88
CA GLY A 75 3.87 1.46 7.24
C GLY A 75 3.87 2.69 8.14
N GLY A 76 3.30 2.55 9.33
CA GLY A 76 3.29 3.56 10.39
C GLY A 76 2.63 3.02 11.66
N GLU A 77 2.32 3.91 12.60
CA GLU A 77 1.56 3.54 13.80
C GLU A 77 0.07 3.40 13.47
N LEU A 78 -0.58 2.35 13.98
CA LEU A 78 -2.04 2.27 13.96
C LEU A 78 -2.56 3.19 15.05
N CYS A 79 -3.40 4.15 14.66
CA CYS A 79 -4.08 5.05 15.59
C CYS A 79 -5.60 5.02 15.34
N THR A 80 -6.34 5.29 16.39
CA THR A 80 -7.76 5.62 16.32
C THR A 80 -7.95 7.08 15.93
N ASN A 81 -9.13 7.44 15.44
CA ASN A 81 -9.46 8.83 15.12
C ASN A 81 -9.26 9.77 16.32
N ASP A 82 -9.64 9.35 17.53
CA ASP A 82 -9.49 10.15 18.74
C ASP A 82 -8.01 10.43 19.05
N GLU A 83 -7.14 9.43 18.85
CA GLU A 83 -5.68 9.60 19.01
C GLU A 83 -5.09 10.51 17.93
N ALA A 84 -5.58 10.44 16.69
CA ALA A 84 -5.16 11.31 15.60
C ALA A 84 -5.56 12.78 15.86
N ASP A 85 -6.79 13.02 16.31
CA ASP A 85 -7.32 14.35 16.63
C ASP A 85 -6.57 14.97 17.84
N GLN A 86 -6.30 14.18 18.88
CA GLN A 86 -5.55 14.63 20.07
C GLN A 86 -4.11 15.02 19.77
N ARG A 87 -3.47 14.42 18.76
CA ARG A 87 -2.09 14.75 18.36
C ARG A 87 -1.98 16.14 17.72
N GLY A 88 -3.09 16.83 17.42
CA GLY A 88 -3.12 18.25 17.08
C GLY A 88 -2.33 18.64 15.83
N LYS A 89 -2.00 17.68 14.96
CA LYS A 89 -1.29 17.94 13.71
C LYS A 89 -2.31 18.21 12.59
N PRO A 90 -2.26 19.37 11.91
CA PRO A 90 -3.03 19.55 10.70
C PRO A 90 -2.54 18.54 9.65
N HIS A 91 -3.39 17.57 9.30
CA HIS A 91 -3.35 16.78 8.06
C HIS A 91 -1.95 16.39 7.51
N GLU A 92 -1.16 15.63 8.27
CA GLU A 92 -0.16 14.70 7.68
C GLU A 92 -0.51 13.22 7.95
N ALA A 93 -1.48 12.95 8.83
CA ALA A 93 -2.14 11.67 8.88
C ALA A 93 -3.20 11.68 7.78
N ASP A 94 -2.88 11.17 6.59
CA ASP A 94 -3.93 10.75 5.67
C ASP A 94 -4.70 9.63 6.38
N PRO A 95 -5.98 9.83 6.74
CA PRO A 95 -6.76 8.79 7.37
C PRO A 95 -7.04 7.73 6.30
N LEU A 96 -6.11 6.78 6.14
CA LEU A 96 -6.30 5.58 5.36
C LEU A 96 -7.38 4.75 6.05
N PRO A 97 -8.61 4.66 5.51
CA PRO A 97 -9.70 4.00 6.21
C PRO A 97 -9.49 2.49 6.14
N LEU A 98 -8.79 1.93 7.13
CA LEU A 98 -8.67 0.49 7.31
C LEU A 98 -10.04 -0.06 7.72
N ALA A 99 -10.68 -0.75 6.79
CA ALA A 99 -11.94 -1.49 6.90
C ALA A 99 -13.25 -0.66 7.01
N ARG A 100 -14.21 -0.98 6.12
CA ARG A 100 -15.64 -0.64 6.27
C ARG A 100 -16.42 -1.83 6.83
N PRO A 101 -16.73 -1.83 8.13
CA PRO A 101 -18.03 -2.23 8.64
C PRO A 101 -18.69 -1.06 9.40
N PRO A 102 -20.03 -0.99 9.48
CA PRO A 102 -20.76 0.24 9.77
C PRO A 102 -20.68 0.74 11.23
N ARG A 103 -19.86 0.14 12.11
CA ARG A 103 -19.90 0.38 13.56
C ARG A 103 -18.59 0.24 14.33
N GLN A 104 -17.42 0.19 13.69
CA GLN A 104 -16.14 0.19 14.42
C GLN A 104 -15.26 1.37 14.01
N SER A 105 -14.66 1.98 15.02
CA SER A 105 -13.66 3.05 14.94
C SER A 105 -12.72 2.86 13.76
N TYR A 106 -12.66 3.84 12.85
CA TYR A 106 -11.71 3.85 11.75
C TYR A 106 -10.29 3.81 12.34
N LEU A 107 -9.55 2.74 12.03
CA LEU A 107 -8.12 2.69 12.29
C LEU A 107 -7.43 3.36 11.10
N SER A 108 -6.52 4.27 11.39
CA SER A 108 -5.69 4.98 10.42
C SER A 108 -4.22 4.69 10.69
N VAL A 109 -3.38 4.88 9.66
CA VAL A 109 -1.93 4.67 9.79
C VAL A 109 -1.24 6.04 9.84
N ASP A 110 -0.75 6.43 11.01
CA ASP A 110 0.02 7.65 11.21
C ASP A 110 1.52 7.37 10.95
N ALA A 111 2.06 8.00 9.90
CA ALA A 111 3.47 7.90 9.52
C ALA A 111 4.33 9.08 10.03
N GLY A 112 3.82 9.86 10.99
CA GLY A 112 4.41 11.10 11.48
C GLY A 112 5.65 10.91 12.35
N LEU A 113 5.64 9.92 13.24
CA LEU A 113 6.79 9.56 14.09
C LEU A 113 7.52 8.32 13.59
N TYR A 114 6.76 7.30 13.21
CA TYR A 114 7.27 6.06 12.66
C TYR A 114 6.61 5.83 11.31
N GLY A 115 7.42 5.68 10.27
CA GLY A 115 6.92 5.44 8.94
C GLY A 115 7.96 4.75 8.08
N ASN A 116 7.51 3.99 7.09
CA ASN A 116 8.42 3.43 6.09
C ASN A 116 8.57 4.38 4.89
N ILE A 117 9.22 3.92 3.82
CA ILE A 117 9.46 4.73 2.61
C ILE A 117 8.17 5.28 1.95
N ALA A 118 7.01 4.66 2.22
CA ALA A 118 5.74 5.07 1.64
C ALA A 118 5.31 6.47 2.08
N ARG A 119 5.82 6.98 3.22
CA ARG A 119 5.56 8.35 3.70
C ARG A 119 6.05 9.47 2.76
N PHE A 120 6.86 9.12 1.75
CA PHE A 120 7.38 10.04 0.74
C PHE A 120 6.62 9.95 -0.59
N LEU A 121 5.52 9.19 -0.66
CA LEU A 121 4.64 9.17 -1.81
C LEU A 121 3.81 10.46 -1.83
N ASN A 122 3.83 11.17 -2.96
CA ASN A 122 3.07 12.39 -3.14
C ASN A 122 1.71 12.13 -3.81
N HIS A 123 0.79 13.07 -3.64
CA HIS A 123 -0.49 13.11 -4.32
C HIS A 123 -0.38 13.34 -5.84
N SER A 124 -1.26 12.73 -6.62
CA SER A 124 -1.53 13.08 -8.02
C SER A 124 -2.98 12.80 -8.41
N CYS A 125 -3.59 13.72 -9.17
CA CYS A 125 -4.89 13.48 -9.83
C CYS A 125 -4.80 12.48 -11.00
N SER A 126 -3.60 12.12 -11.43
CA SER A 126 -3.33 11.08 -12.43
C SER A 126 -2.21 10.18 -11.90
N PRO A 127 -2.51 9.34 -10.89
CA PRO A 127 -1.51 8.56 -10.19
C PRO A 127 -1.05 7.36 -11.01
N ASN A 128 0.17 6.89 -10.75
CA ASN A 128 0.71 5.64 -11.29
C ASN A 128 0.65 4.49 -10.28
N LEU A 129 0.15 4.75 -9.06
CA LEU A 129 -0.13 3.77 -8.03
C LEU A 129 -1.61 3.70 -7.69
N ASN A 130 -2.09 2.49 -7.48
CA ASN A 130 -3.34 2.21 -6.78
C ASN A 130 -3.01 1.69 -5.38
N GLN A 131 -3.85 2.07 -4.41
CA GLN A 131 -3.86 1.49 -3.09
C GLN A 131 -4.86 0.35 -3.04
N GLU A 132 -4.41 -0.81 -2.59
CA GLU A 132 -5.23 -2.00 -2.41
C GLU A 132 -5.08 -2.51 -0.97
N TYR A 133 -6.15 -3.06 -0.42
CA TYR A 133 -6.12 -3.69 0.90
C TYR A 133 -5.77 -5.17 0.77
N VAL A 134 -4.73 -5.59 1.49
CA VAL A 134 -4.22 -6.95 1.48
C VAL A 134 -4.33 -7.56 2.87
N TRP A 135 -5.07 -8.67 2.98
CA TRP A 135 -5.22 -9.44 4.21
C TRP A 135 -4.18 -10.53 4.26
N LEU A 136 -3.38 -10.53 5.33
CA LEU A 136 -2.26 -11.45 5.53
C LEU A 136 -2.45 -12.36 6.73
N SER A 137 -3.62 -12.34 7.36
CA SER A 137 -3.84 -13.06 8.62
C SER A 137 -4.67 -14.33 8.42
N SER A 138 -4.26 -15.39 9.11
CA SER A 138 -4.97 -16.66 9.18
C SER A 138 -6.18 -16.61 10.11
N ASP A 139 -6.23 -15.64 11.03
CA ASP A 139 -7.17 -15.59 12.15
C ASP A 139 -8.48 -14.84 11.84
N LEU A 140 -8.79 -14.61 10.55
CA LEU A 140 -10.00 -13.89 10.13
C LEU A 140 -10.10 -12.49 10.77
N ASP A 141 -8.98 -11.88 11.20
CA ASP A 141 -8.95 -10.48 11.60
C ASP A 141 -9.08 -9.59 10.35
N PHE A 142 -10.32 -9.55 9.84
CA PHE A 142 -10.72 -8.69 8.74
C PHE A 142 -10.61 -7.21 9.09
N ALA A 143 -10.44 -6.87 10.38
CA ALA A 143 -10.36 -5.49 10.84
C ALA A 143 -9.01 -4.84 10.58
N ARG A 144 -7.97 -5.61 10.21
CA ARG A 144 -6.61 -5.10 10.03
C ARG A 144 -5.97 -5.50 8.69
N PRO A 145 -6.53 -5.06 7.53
CA PRO A 145 -5.82 -5.19 6.27
C PRO A 145 -4.53 -4.36 6.29
N ARG A 146 -3.58 -4.68 5.40
CA ARG A 146 -2.47 -3.78 5.09
C ARG A 146 -2.84 -2.94 3.86
N ALA A 147 -2.68 -1.63 3.96
CA ALA A 147 -2.73 -0.75 2.79
C ALA A 147 -1.45 -0.96 1.96
N CYS A 148 -1.59 -1.42 0.73
CA CYS A 148 -0.49 -1.78 -0.16
C CYS A 148 -0.58 -1.03 -1.48
N PHE A 149 0.56 -0.56 -2.00
CA PHE A 149 0.61 0.14 -3.27
C PHE A 149 1.06 -0.79 -4.39
N PHE A 150 0.30 -0.78 -5.48
CA PHE A 150 0.59 -1.49 -6.72
C PHE A 150 0.62 -0.50 -7.88
N THR A 151 1.49 -0.74 -8.87
CA THR A 151 1.48 0.07 -10.09
C THR A 151 0.20 -0.18 -10.89
N ASN A 152 -0.48 0.88 -11.31
CA ASN A 152 -1.70 0.75 -12.14
C ASN A 152 -1.40 0.81 -13.64
N ARG A 153 -0.16 1.13 -14.00
CA ARG A 153 0.41 1.09 -15.35
C ARG A 153 1.91 0.86 -15.27
N ASP A 154 2.56 0.72 -16.41
CA ASP A 154 4.01 0.71 -16.49
C ASP A 154 4.59 2.07 -16.02
N VAL A 155 5.66 2.01 -15.25
CA VAL A 155 6.37 3.17 -14.69
C VAL A 155 7.79 3.20 -15.22
N ALA A 156 8.21 4.32 -15.78
CA ALA A 156 9.54 4.49 -16.33
C ALA A 156 10.60 4.63 -15.23
N ALA A 157 11.86 4.28 -15.55
CA ALA A 157 12.99 4.57 -14.67
C ALA A 157 13.11 6.09 -14.45
N GLY A 158 13.26 6.51 -13.19
CA GLY A 158 13.31 7.91 -12.78
C GLY A 158 11.95 8.58 -12.58
N GLU A 159 10.85 7.90 -12.91
CA GLU A 159 9.50 8.45 -12.75
C GLU A 159 9.09 8.48 -11.27
N GLU A 160 8.49 9.60 -10.85
CA GLU A 160 7.98 9.77 -9.49
C GLU A 160 6.73 8.91 -9.26
N LEU A 161 6.71 8.20 -8.13
CA LEU A 161 5.61 7.36 -7.69
C LEU A 161 4.59 8.19 -6.91
N ARG A 162 3.34 8.14 -7.35
CA ARG A 162 2.25 8.95 -6.79
C ARG A 162 0.94 8.17 -6.72
N PHE A 163 0.15 8.47 -5.70
CA PHE A 163 -1.20 7.91 -5.49
C PHE A 163 -2.22 9.05 -5.33
N SER A 164 -3.52 8.73 -5.41
CA SER A 164 -4.56 9.68 -5.01
C SER A 164 -4.77 9.58 -3.51
N TYR A 165 -4.75 10.74 -2.84
CA TYR A 165 -5.18 10.86 -1.44
C TYR A 165 -6.70 10.69 -1.39
#